data_AF-A0A1X0Q766-F1
#
_entry.id   AF-A0A1X0Q766-F1
#
_cell.length_a   1.000
_cell.length_b   1.000
_cell.length_c   1.000
_cell.angle_alpha   90.00
_cell.angle_beta   90.00
_cell.angle_gamma   90.00
#
_symmetry.space_group_name_H-M   'P 1'
#
loop_
_entity.id
_entity.type
_entity.pdbx_description
1 polymer ?
#
loop_
_entity_poly.entity_id
_entity_poly.type
_entity_poly.pdbx_seq_one_letter_code
_entity_poly.pdbx_strand_id
1 'polypeptide(L)'
;MNKSYTKKISYLRIILTYISYIIGIVIGHIRDQIGKIFMPCKYSKFYHVKNIPPFFTTLESFYVRRLYQRISDCWNRPITGIPETKITVFEKSFTAMNESCKLTGKKSRLLNFASYNYLNFSKVKENDLKVLKDEVLTLNIPQYLVKNHPITKELEKEVCNFLGTEDCMVIQMGYGTNALNIGEIMNGALIFSDENNHTSLINGIAMAHGTTIIFKHNDFNDLKHKLRYHVS
;
A
#
# COMPACT_ATOMS: atom_id res chain seq x y z
N MET A 1 -12.97 28.53 -6.76
CA MET A 1 -12.08 28.41 -5.57
C MET A 1 -10.70 27.95 -6.02
N ASN A 2 -9.83 28.88 -6.45
CA ASN A 2 -8.44 28.57 -6.83
C ASN A 2 -7.52 28.84 -5.62
N LYS A 3 -7.39 27.87 -4.72
CA LYS A 3 -6.25 27.84 -3.79
C LYS A 3 -5.32 26.74 -4.26
N SER A 4 -4.33 27.12 -5.06
CA SER A 4 -3.19 26.25 -5.36
C SER A 4 -2.39 26.07 -4.07
N TYR A 5 -2.59 24.95 -3.39
CA TYR A 5 -1.90 24.60 -2.14
C TYR A 5 -0.45 24.12 -2.37
N THR A 6 0.16 24.41 -3.52
CA THR A 6 1.57 24.12 -3.75
C THR A 6 2.43 25.26 -3.19
N LYS A 7 2.58 25.31 -1.87
CA LYS A 7 3.63 26.12 -1.26
C LYS A 7 4.97 25.59 -1.78
N LYS A 8 5.62 26.33 -2.69
CA LYS A 8 6.92 25.92 -3.27
C LYS A 8 7.86 25.57 -2.13
N ILE A 9 8.27 24.30 -2.07
CA ILE A 9 9.18 23.81 -1.05
C ILE A 9 10.50 24.56 -1.25
N SER A 10 11.05 25.12 -0.17
CA SER A 10 12.33 25.82 -0.23
C SER A 10 13.42 24.86 -0.75
N TYR A 11 14.18 25.30 -1.76
CA TYR A 11 15.29 24.53 -2.32
C TYR A 11 16.29 24.09 -1.26
N LEU A 12 16.50 24.90 -0.22
CA LEU A 12 17.35 24.54 0.92
C LEU A 12 16.86 23.26 1.61
N ARG A 13 15.54 23.12 1.83
CA ARG A 13 14.97 21.92 2.47
C ARG A 13 15.16 20.70 1.59
N ILE A 14 14.93 20.84 0.29
CA ILE A 14 15.15 19.76 -0.69
C ILE A 14 16.61 19.31 -0.65
N ILE A 15 17.56 20.25 -0.72
CA ILE A 15 19.00 19.97 -0.67
C ILE A 15 19.38 19.28 0.64
N LEU A 16 18.94 19.82 1.79
CA LEU A 16 19.23 19.22 3.10
C LEU A 16 18.65 17.80 3.22
N THR A 17 17.46 17.55 2.69
CA THR A 17 16.86 16.22 2.64
C THR A 17 17.68 15.26 1.79
N TYR A 18 18.14 15.67 0.60
CA TYR A 18 19.00 14.80 -0.21
C TYR A 18 20.37 14.56 0.44
N ILE A 19 20.97 15.58 1.05
CA ILE A 19 22.23 15.44 1.79
C ILE A 19 22.07 14.44 2.93
N SER A 20 20.97 14.49 3.69
CA SER A 20 20.75 13.56 4.80
C SER A 20 20.58 12.11 4.31
N TYR A 21 19.89 11.88 3.19
CA TYR A 21 19.82 10.57 2.56
C TYR A 21 21.20 10.07 2.09
N ILE A 22 21.99 10.93 1.43
CA ILE A 22 23.34 10.58 0.98
C ILE A 22 24.22 10.20 2.16
N ILE A 23 24.23 11.00 3.23
CA ILE A 23 24.99 10.71 4.45
C ILE A 23 24.57 9.35 5.02
N GLY A 24 23.26 9.09 5.13
CA GLY A 24 22.74 7.81 5.62
C GLY A 24 23.19 6.61 4.77
N ILE A 25 23.17 6.76 3.45
CA ILE A 25 23.61 5.72 2.50
C ILE A 25 25.12 5.47 2.62
N VAL A 26 25.93 6.53 2.64
CA VAL A 26 27.40 6.43 2.75
C VAL A 26 27.81 5.76 4.06
N ILE A 27 27.25 6.18 5.19
CA ILE A 27 27.52 5.56 6.49
C ILE A 27 27.09 4.08 6.47
N GLY A 28 25.95 3.77 5.85
CA GLY A 28 25.48 2.40 5.68
C GLY A 28 26.48 1.51 4.95
N HIS A 29 27.05 2.00 3.85
CA HIS A 29 28.04 1.26 3.05
C HIS A 29 29.38 1.12 3.77
N ILE A 30 29.88 2.18 4.40
CA ILE A 30 31.10 2.13 5.22
C ILE A 30 30.96 1.04 6.28
N ARG A 31 29.82 1.01 6.98
CA ARG A 31 29.54 0.00 8.00
C ARG A 31 29.46 -1.42 7.43
N ASP A 32 28.92 -1.59 6.23
CA ASP A 32 28.88 -2.89 5.57
C ASP A 32 30.28 -3.39 5.20
N GLN A 33 31.18 -2.51 4.73
CA GLN A 33 32.56 -2.89 4.44
C GLN A 33 33.33 -3.26 5.70
N ILE A 34 33.20 -2.46 6.76
CA ILE A 34 33.76 -2.79 8.08
C ILE A 34 33.20 -4.14 8.57
N GLY A 35 31.89 -4.34 8.45
CA GLY A 35 31.22 -5.59 8.86
C GLY A 35 31.73 -6.83 8.11
N LYS A 36 32.01 -6.73 6.81
CA LYS A 36 32.60 -7.82 6.03
C LYS A 36 34.00 -8.19 6.52
N ILE A 37 34.81 -7.20 6.89
CA ILE A 37 36.19 -7.38 7.35
C ILE A 37 36.21 -8.01 8.74
N PHE A 38 35.45 -7.45 9.69
CA PHE A 38 35.53 -7.84 11.10
C PHE A 38 34.55 -8.93 11.52
N MET A 39 33.47 -9.17 10.76
CA MET A 39 32.42 -10.16 11.11
C MET A 39 31.99 -11.00 9.90
N PRO A 40 32.91 -11.70 9.20
CA PRO A 40 32.63 -12.36 7.92
C PRO A 40 31.51 -13.41 8.02
N CYS A 41 31.44 -14.17 9.11
CA CYS A 41 30.39 -15.18 9.30
C CYS A 41 28.97 -14.59 9.42
N LYS A 42 28.82 -13.36 9.95
CA LYS A 42 27.51 -12.69 10.06
C LYS A 42 27.08 -12.07 8.72
N TYR A 43 28.05 -11.60 7.92
CA TYR A 43 27.78 -10.88 6.67
C TYR A 43 27.81 -11.76 5.42
N SER A 44 28.32 -12.99 5.49
CA SER A 44 28.40 -13.94 4.36
C SER A 44 27.06 -14.21 3.68
N LYS A 45 25.93 -14.06 4.40
CA LYS A 45 24.57 -14.27 3.87
C LYS A 45 24.10 -13.16 2.92
N PHE A 46 24.74 -11.99 2.97
CA PHE A 46 24.31 -10.79 2.23
C PHE A 46 25.17 -10.48 1.00
N TYR A 47 26.22 -11.28 0.76
CA TYR A 47 27.16 -11.09 -0.35
C TYR A 47 27.56 -12.42 -0.95
N HIS A 48 28.04 -12.40 -2.19
CA HIS A 48 28.62 -13.59 -2.79
C HIS A 48 29.84 -14.07 -2.00
N VAL A 49 29.79 -15.32 -1.55
CA VAL A 49 30.91 -16.01 -0.91
C VAL A 49 31.05 -17.36 -1.57
N LYS A 50 32.25 -17.65 -2.14
CA LYS A 50 32.64 -18.96 -2.68
C LYS A 50 31.54 -19.64 -3.55
N ASN A 51 31.09 -18.95 -4.59
CA ASN A 51 30.09 -19.44 -5.56
C ASN A 51 28.66 -19.66 -5.03
N ILE A 52 28.35 -19.23 -3.81
CA ILE A 52 26.98 -19.23 -3.29
C ILE A 52 26.36 -17.85 -3.61
N PRO A 53 25.21 -17.79 -4.29
CA PRO A 53 24.51 -16.53 -4.48
C PRO A 53 23.97 -15.98 -3.15
N PRO A 54 23.96 -14.65 -2.96
CA PRO A 54 23.34 -14.06 -1.79
C PRO A 54 21.83 -14.35 -1.82
N PHE A 55 21.21 -14.48 -0.64
CA PHE A 55 19.75 -14.70 -0.56
C PHE A 55 18.93 -13.51 -1.07
N PHE A 56 19.53 -12.32 -1.14
CA PHE A 56 18.89 -11.08 -1.55
C PHE A 56 19.81 -10.31 -2.48
N THR A 57 19.24 -9.47 -3.34
CA THR A 57 20.05 -8.52 -4.11
C THR A 57 20.76 -7.55 -3.16
N THR A 58 21.92 -7.04 -3.58
CA THR A 58 22.75 -6.16 -2.76
C THR A 58 22.03 -4.87 -2.36
N LEU A 59 21.22 -4.31 -3.26
CA LEU A 59 20.44 -3.10 -3.01
C LEU A 59 19.24 -3.34 -2.09
N GLU A 60 18.44 -4.38 -2.33
CA GLU A 60 17.30 -4.71 -1.45
C GLU A 60 17.79 -5.05 -0.05
N SER A 61 18.86 -5.86 0.05
CA SER A 61 19.50 -6.19 1.31
C SER A 61 19.97 -4.94 2.05
N PHE A 62 20.57 -3.99 1.34
CA PHE A 62 21.02 -2.73 1.92
C PHE A 62 19.84 -1.93 2.48
N TYR A 63 18.82 -1.70 1.66
CA TYR A 63 17.63 -0.95 2.07
C TYR A 63 16.99 -1.57 3.30
N VAL A 64 16.73 -2.89 3.28
CA VAL A 64 16.09 -3.59 4.39
C VAL A 64 16.92 -3.49 5.67
N ARG A 65 18.23 -3.75 5.61
CA ARG A 65 19.11 -3.78 6.79
C ARG A 65 19.47 -2.40 7.35
N ARG A 66 19.64 -1.40 6.48
CA ARG A 66 20.20 -0.09 6.88
C ARG A 66 19.16 1.00 7.03
N LEU A 67 18.06 0.92 6.28
CA LEU A 67 17.00 1.92 6.29
C LEU A 67 15.73 1.35 6.93
N TYR A 68 15.13 0.32 6.32
CA TYR A 68 13.82 -0.18 6.72
C TYR A 68 13.78 -0.68 8.16
N GLN A 69 14.74 -1.51 8.59
CA GLN A 69 14.78 -2.02 9.97
C GLN A 69 14.71 -0.89 11.02
N ARG A 70 15.35 0.26 10.76
CA ARG A 70 15.35 1.40 11.68
C ARG A 70 14.00 2.09 11.79
N ILE A 71 13.26 2.18 10.68
CA ILE A 71 11.93 2.80 10.64
C ILE A 71 10.80 1.78 10.90
N SER A 72 11.13 0.49 10.90
CA SER A 72 10.16 -0.59 11.04
C SER A 72 9.39 -0.54 12.35
N ASP A 73 9.97 0.02 13.42
CA ASP A 73 9.23 0.28 14.66
C ASP A 73 8.02 1.17 14.42
N CYS A 74 8.18 2.28 13.71
CA CYS A 74 7.07 3.20 13.45
C CYS A 74 6.02 2.59 12.51
N TRP A 75 6.46 1.80 11.52
CA TRP A 75 5.61 1.37 10.41
C TRP A 75 4.91 0.03 10.64
N ASN A 76 5.51 -0.84 11.46
CA ASN A 76 5.02 -2.20 11.69
C ASN A 76 4.41 -2.38 13.08
N ARG A 77 3.84 -1.33 13.68
CA ARG A 77 3.13 -1.45 14.96
C ARG A 77 1.78 -2.12 14.71
N PRO A 78 1.51 -3.30 15.32
CA PRO A 78 0.24 -3.97 15.15
C PRO A 78 -0.86 -3.11 15.75
N ILE A 79 -1.94 -2.95 15.00
CA ILE A 79 -3.15 -2.28 15.44
C ILE A 79 -4.24 -3.33 15.69
N THR A 80 -5.18 -3.02 16.58
CA THR A 80 -6.33 -3.88 16.85
C THR A 80 -7.58 -3.08 17.15
N GLY A 81 -8.71 -3.74 16.96
CA GLY A 81 -10.03 -3.15 17.04
C GLY A 81 -10.48 -2.51 15.73
N ILE A 82 -11.65 -1.88 15.78
CA ILE A 82 -12.23 -1.16 14.66
C ILE A 82 -11.39 0.10 14.42
N PRO A 83 -10.97 0.39 13.18
CA PRO A 83 -10.18 1.58 12.85
C PRO A 83 -11.03 2.85 12.90
N GLU A 84 -11.40 3.28 14.11
CA GLU A 84 -12.12 4.52 14.40
C GLU A 84 -11.17 5.74 14.46
N THR A 85 -11.67 6.88 14.91
CA THR A 85 -10.86 8.07 15.26
C THR A 85 -9.68 7.74 16.18
N LYS A 86 -9.81 6.75 17.08
CA LYS A 86 -8.71 6.28 17.93
C LYS A 86 -8.49 4.79 17.71
N ILE A 87 -7.24 4.41 17.47
CA ILE A 87 -6.81 3.02 17.31
C ILE A 87 -6.04 2.55 18.53
N THR A 88 -6.11 1.25 18.81
CA THR A 88 -5.28 0.62 19.83
C THR A 88 -4.06 0.02 19.15
N VAL A 89 -2.89 0.51 19.54
CA VAL A 89 -1.60 0.08 19.01
C VAL A 89 -0.91 -0.78 20.06
N PHE A 90 -0.44 -1.95 19.66
CA PHE A 90 0.41 -2.78 20.51
C PHE A 90 1.82 -2.25 20.52
N GLU A 91 2.36 -2.06 21.74
CA GLU A 91 3.74 -1.68 21.90
C GLU A 91 4.65 -2.88 21.67
N LYS A 92 5.73 -2.62 20.94
CA LYS A 92 6.78 -3.59 20.66
C LYS A 92 8.07 -3.12 21.32
N SER A 93 8.77 -4.05 21.95
CA SER A 93 10.17 -3.87 22.30
C SER A 93 11.01 -4.52 21.21
N PHE A 94 12.01 -3.77 20.75
CA PHE A 94 12.96 -4.26 19.76
C PHE A 94 14.23 -4.69 20.47
N THR A 95 14.78 -5.82 20.05
CA THR A 95 16.08 -6.29 20.51
C THR A 95 17.14 -5.92 19.49
N ALA A 96 18.30 -5.47 19.97
CA ALA A 96 19.40 -5.01 19.10
C ALA A 96 18.92 -3.91 18.12
N MET A 97 19.48 -3.85 16.92
CA MET A 97 19.15 -2.84 15.90
C MET A 97 17.86 -3.16 15.14
N ASN A 98 16.77 -3.43 15.86
CA ASN A 98 15.48 -3.84 15.30
C ASN A 98 15.54 -5.15 14.47
N GLU A 99 16.45 -6.06 14.81
CA GLU A 99 16.58 -7.36 14.13
C GLU A 99 15.43 -8.32 14.52
N SER A 100 14.94 -8.22 15.76
CA SER A 100 13.72 -8.91 16.20
C SER A 100 12.89 -8.03 17.12
N CYS A 101 11.58 -8.27 17.15
CA CYS A 101 10.65 -7.56 18.01
C CYS A 101 9.86 -8.55 18.87
N LYS A 102 9.57 -8.15 20.10
CA LYS A 102 8.64 -8.85 21.00
C LYS A 102 7.50 -7.90 21.37
N LEU A 103 6.29 -8.45 21.48
CA LEU A 103 5.17 -7.69 22.03
C LEU A 103 5.40 -7.50 23.52
N THR A 104 5.29 -6.27 24.02
CA THR A 104 5.45 -5.98 25.45
C THR A 104 4.20 -6.33 26.26
N GLY A 105 3.09 -6.62 25.58
CA GLY A 105 1.76 -6.76 26.17
C GLY A 105 1.07 -5.43 26.48
N LYS A 106 1.79 -4.31 26.44
CA LYS A 106 1.22 -2.98 26.62
C LYS A 106 0.47 -2.53 25.37
N LYS A 107 -0.63 -1.81 25.60
CA LYS A 107 -1.49 -1.25 24.57
C LYS A 107 -1.59 0.25 24.79
N SER A 108 -1.45 1.02 23.72
CA SER A 108 -1.62 2.47 23.74
C SER A 108 -2.74 2.86 22.81
N ARG A 109 -3.64 3.74 23.27
CA ARG A 109 -4.74 4.26 22.47
C ARG A 109 -4.31 5.58 21.85
N LEU A 110 -4.15 5.60 20.52
CA LEU A 110 -3.63 6.72 19.76
C LEU A 110 -4.67 7.26 18.78
N LEU A 111 -4.48 8.51 18.34
CA LEU A 111 -5.30 9.10 17.29
C LEU A 111 -4.96 8.46 15.94
N ASN A 112 -5.99 8.10 15.16
CA ASN A 112 -5.83 7.37 13.92
C ASN A 112 -5.70 8.33 12.73
N PHE A 113 -4.48 8.47 12.22
CA PHE A 113 -4.20 9.11 10.92
C PHE A 113 -3.80 8.10 9.85
N ALA A 114 -3.86 6.81 10.16
CA ALA A 114 -3.37 5.73 9.30
C ALA A 114 -4.48 5.11 8.45
N SER A 115 -5.76 5.45 8.68
CA SER A 115 -6.89 4.96 7.88
C SER A 115 -7.64 6.10 7.19
N TYR A 116 -8.40 5.74 6.15
CA TYR A 116 -9.27 6.64 5.40
C TYR A 116 -10.56 7.02 6.15
N ASN A 117 -10.75 6.55 7.39
CA ASN A 117 -11.96 6.77 8.18
C ASN A 117 -11.95 8.14 8.91
N TYR A 118 -11.63 9.22 8.18
CA TYR A 118 -11.47 10.57 8.74
C TYR A 118 -12.75 11.10 9.39
N LEU A 119 -13.91 10.77 8.79
CA LEU A 119 -15.23 11.20 9.27
C LEU A 119 -15.85 10.22 10.28
N ASN A 120 -15.11 9.15 10.62
CA ASN A 120 -15.54 8.12 11.56
C ASN A 120 -16.88 7.43 11.18
N PHE A 121 -17.21 7.37 9.90
CA PHE A 121 -18.44 6.72 9.41
C PHE A 121 -18.41 5.21 9.51
N SER A 122 -17.23 4.59 9.58
CA SER A 122 -17.13 3.13 9.75
C SER A 122 -17.36 2.67 11.20
N LYS A 123 -17.94 3.53 12.06
CA LYS A 123 -18.30 3.17 13.42
C LYS A 123 -19.53 2.26 13.40
N VAL A 124 -19.30 0.98 13.66
CA VAL A 124 -20.37 -0.01 13.76
C VAL A 124 -21.10 0.18 15.09
N LYS A 125 -22.41 0.43 15.05
CA LYS A 125 -23.26 0.47 16.25
C LYS A 125 -23.57 -0.95 16.72
N GLU A 126 -23.89 -1.10 17.99
CA GLU A 126 -24.21 -2.41 18.56
C GLU A 126 -25.45 -3.05 17.92
N ASN A 127 -26.39 -2.24 17.41
CA ASN A 127 -27.52 -2.73 16.62
C ASN A 127 -27.11 -3.23 15.23
N ASP A 128 -26.08 -2.64 14.60
CA ASP A 128 -25.58 -3.09 13.29
C ASP A 128 -24.91 -4.48 13.44
N LEU A 129 -24.27 -4.74 14.59
CA LEU A 129 -23.71 -6.05 14.91
C LEU A 129 -24.77 -7.13 15.12
N LYS A 130 -26.00 -6.78 15.51
CA LYS A 130 -27.09 -7.77 15.64
C LYS A 130 -27.51 -8.29 14.27
N VAL A 131 -27.68 -7.39 13.30
CA VAL A 131 -27.96 -7.75 11.90
C VAL A 131 -26.87 -8.66 11.34
N LEU A 132 -25.60 -8.40 11.69
CA LEU A 132 -24.47 -9.24 11.26
C LEU A 132 -24.38 -10.59 12.01
N LYS A 133 -24.90 -10.71 13.22
CA LYS A 133 -24.85 -11.97 14.00
C LYS A 133 -25.78 -13.04 13.44
N ASP A 134 -26.89 -12.62 12.85
CA ASP A 134 -27.89 -13.51 12.27
C ASP A 134 -27.58 -13.83 10.79
N GLU A 135 -26.56 -13.18 10.21
CA GLU A 135 -26.19 -13.26 8.80
C GLU A 135 -24.78 -13.84 8.59
N VAL A 136 -24.59 -14.62 7.51
CA VAL A 136 -23.33 -15.36 7.20
C VAL A 136 -22.14 -14.41 6.87
N LEU A 137 -22.38 -13.10 6.77
CA LEU A 137 -21.44 -12.08 6.31
C LEU A 137 -20.29 -11.76 7.28
N THR A 138 -20.28 -12.34 8.48
CA THR A 138 -19.24 -12.12 9.50
C THR A 138 -17.90 -12.83 9.22
N LEU A 139 -17.82 -13.64 8.17
CA LEU A 139 -16.71 -14.57 7.95
C LEU A 139 -15.54 -14.05 7.08
N ASN A 140 -15.47 -12.76 6.74
CA ASN A 140 -14.43 -12.21 5.83
C ASN A 140 -14.25 -13.05 4.55
N ILE A 141 -15.37 -13.54 4.02
CA ILE A 141 -15.37 -14.45 2.88
C ILE A 141 -15.10 -13.62 1.60
N PRO A 142 -14.29 -14.12 0.65
CA PRO A 142 -14.17 -13.50 -0.66
C PRO A 142 -15.52 -13.13 -1.28
N GLN A 143 -15.62 -11.90 -1.82
CA GLN A 143 -16.87 -11.33 -2.31
C GLN A 143 -17.64 -12.25 -3.27
N TYR A 144 -16.95 -13.02 -4.11
CA TYR A 144 -17.61 -13.93 -5.06
C TYR A 144 -18.46 -15.02 -4.38
N LEU A 145 -18.17 -15.40 -3.14
CA LEU A 145 -18.92 -16.41 -2.39
C LEU A 145 -20.18 -15.84 -1.72
N VAL A 146 -20.26 -14.53 -1.52
CA VAL A 146 -21.41 -13.82 -0.92
C VAL A 146 -22.13 -12.91 -1.92
N LYS A 147 -21.68 -12.86 -3.18
CA LYS A 147 -22.17 -11.99 -4.26
C LYS A 147 -23.70 -12.02 -4.47
N ASN A 148 -24.33 -13.16 -4.17
CA ASN A 148 -25.77 -13.37 -4.36
C ASN A 148 -26.57 -13.34 -3.05
N HIS A 149 -25.97 -12.88 -1.96
CA HIS A 149 -26.69 -12.77 -0.69
C HIS A 149 -27.75 -11.65 -0.79
N PRO A 150 -29.01 -11.89 -0.38
CA PRO A 150 -30.10 -10.92 -0.51
C PRO A 150 -29.75 -9.52 0.01
N ILE A 151 -29.14 -9.44 1.20
CA ILE A 151 -28.72 -8.17 1.81
C ILE A 151 -27.61 -7.44 1.02
N THR A 152 -26.73 -8.17 0.33
CA THR A 152 -25.70 -7.55 -0.53
C THR A 152 -26.34 -6.96 -1.77
N LYS A 153 -27.35 -7.65 -2.34
CA LYS A 153 -28.11 -7.16 -3.49
C LYS A 153 -28.98 -5.96 -3.15
N GLU A 154 -29.58 -5.94 -1.97
CA GLU A 154 -30.30 -4.77 -1.46
C GLU A 154 -29.36 -3.57 -1.29
N LEU A 155 -28.21 -3.78 -0.65
CA LEU A 155 -27.20 -2.73 -0.50
C LEU A 155 -26.69 -2.21 -1.84
N GLU A 156 -26.35 -3.09 -2.79
CA GLU A 156 -25.96 -2.71 -4.14
C GLU A 156 -27.07 -1.87 -4.78
N LYS A 157 -28.33 -2.33 -4.78
CA LYS A 157 -29.44 -1.57 -5.36
C LYS A 157 -29.60 -0.17 -4.76
N GLU A 158 -29.52 -0.02 -3.43
CA GLU A 158 -29.60 1.28 -2.77
C GLU A 158 -28.43 2.19 -3.15
N VAL A 159 -27.21 1.65 -3.24
CA VAL A 159 -26.02 2.39 -3.68
C VAL A 159 -26.17 2.83 -5.14
N CYS A 160 -26.66 1.96 -6.02
CA CYS A 160 -26.89 2.26 -7.43
C CYS A 160 -27.93 3.36 -7.59
N ASN A 161 -29.05 3.29 -6.83
CA ASN A 161 -30.08 4.34 -6.80
C ASN A 161 -29.50 5.69 -6.32
N PHE A 162 -28.65 5.67 -5.30
CA PHE A 162 -28.00 6.87 -4.76
C PHE A 162 -27.02 7.50 -5.77
N LEU A 163 -26.25 6.68 -6.48
CA LEU A 163 -25.27 7.14 -7.47
C LEU A 163 -25.89 7.44 -8.84
N GLY A 164 -27.12 6.95 -9.11
CA GLY A 164 -27.77 7.04 -10.40
C GLY A 164 -27.13 6.17 -11.48
N THR A 165 -26.58 5.01 -11.11
CA THR A 165 -25.94 4.05 -12.02
C THR A 165 -26.84 2.85 -12.30
N GLU A 166 -26.62 2.18 -13.44
CA GLU A 166 -27.41 1.00 -13.85
C GLU A 166 -27.20 -0.23 -12.96
N ASP A 167 -25.96 -0.42 -12.52
CA ASP A 167 -25.54 -1.51 -11.62
C ASP A 167 -24.30 -1.05 -10.84
N CYS A 168 -23.98 -1.77 -9.77
CA CYS A 168 -22.87 -1.45 -8.89
C CYS A 168 -22.51 -2.68 -8.05
N MET A 169 -21.21 -2.79 -7.73
CA MET A 169 -20.69 -3.85 -6.90
C MET A 169 -20.05 -3.26 -5.66
N VAL A 170 -20.43 -3.77 -4.49
CA VAL A 170 -19.87 -3.32 -3.21
C VAL A 170 -18.65 -4.15 -2.86
N ILE A 171 -17.52 -3.47 -2.62
CA ILE A 171 -16.24 -4.12 -2.32
C ILE A 171 -15.67 -3.52 -1.05
N GLN A 172 -15.34 -4.36 -0.06
CA GLN A 172 -14.92 -3.88 1.26
C GLN A 172 -13.55 -3.18 1.29
N MET A 173 -12.68 -3.44 0.30
CA MET A 173 -11.33 -2.88 0.27
C MET A 173 -11.14 -1.99 -0.97
N GLY A 174 -10.91 -0.69 -0.77
CA GLY A 174 -10.73 0.27 -1.86
C GLY A 174 -9.54 -0.04 -2.80
N TYR A 175 -8.44 -0.59 -2.27
CA TYR A 175 -7.35 -1.11 -3.12
C TYR A 175 -7.81 -2.30 -3.97
N GLY A 176 -8.58 -3.20 -3.36
CA GLY A 176 -9.07 -4.44 -3.97
C GLY A 176 -10.07 -4.19 -5.09
N THR A 177 -10.84 -3.11 -5.01
CA THR A 177 -11.74 -2.67 -6.09
C THR A 177 -11.02 -2.63 -7.43
N ASN A 178 -9.85 -2.00 -7.48
CA ASN A 178 -9.08 -1.88 -8.72
C ASN A 178 -8.24 -3.13 -8.98
N ALA A 179 -7.43 -3.53 -7.99
CA ALA A 179 -6.42 -4.55 -8.17
C ALA A 179 -6.98 -5.94 -8.48
N LEU A 180 -8.21 -6.24 -8.04
CA LEU A 180 -8.82 -7.56 -8.22
C LEU A 180 -9.80 -7.64 -9.40
N ASN A 181 -10.33 -6.51 -9.88
CA ASN A 181 -11.41 -6.52 -10.87
C ASN A 181 -11.00 -5.97 -12.24
N ILE A 182 -10.04 -5.03 -12.31
CA ILE A 182 -9.63 -4.44 -13.60
C ILE A 182 -9.10 -5.53 -14.55
N GLY A 183 -8.36 -6.50 -14.02
CA GLY A 183 -7.82 -7.60 -14.82
C GLY A 183 -8.91 -8.37 -15.58
N GLU A 184 -10.04 -8.63 -14.91
CA GLU A 184 -11.17 -9.34 -15.51
C GLU A 184 -11.95 -8.44 -16.48
N ILE A 185 -12.22 -7.18 -16.08
CA ILE A 185 -13.00 -6.23 -16.87
C ILE A 185 -12.29 -5.87 -18.18
N MET A 186 -10.96 -5.75 -18.13
CA MET A 186 -10.13 -5.28 -19.25
C MET A 186 -9.31 -6.41 -19.88
N ASN A 187 -9.73 -7.68 -19.70
CA ASN A 187 -8.96 -8.83 -20.14
C ASN A 187 -8.70 -8.80 -21.66
N GLY A 188 -7.42 -8.85 -22.06
CA GLY A 188 -6.97 -8.76 -23.46
C GLY A 188 -7.11 -7.37 -24.08
N ALA A 189 -7.48 -6.33 -23.34
CA ALA A 189 -7.71 -4.99 -23.88
C ALA A 189 -6.41 -4.21 -24.16
N LEU A 190 -6.53 -3.19 -25.02
CA LEU A 190 -5.53 -2.13 -25.12
C LEU A 190 -5.85 -1.05 -24.07
N ILE A 191 -4.97 -0.89 -23.08
CA ILE A 191 -5.17 -0.03 -21.92
C ILE A 191 -4.23 1.16 -21.99
N PHE A 192 -4.78 2.38 -21.92
CA PHE A 192 -3.99 3.60 -21.78
C PHE A 192 -3.95 4.00 -20.30
N SER A 193 -2.76 4.04 -19.71
CA SER A 193 -2.56 4.34 -18.27
C SER A 193 -1.77 5.63 -18.09
N ASP A 194 -2.23 6.52 -17.21
CA ASP A 194 -1.46 7.68 -16.77
C ASP A 194 -0.21 7.22 -15.99
N GLU A 195 0.93 7.87 -16.19
CA GLU A 195 2.20 7.49 -15.54
C GLU A 195 2.18 7.63 -14.01
N ASN A 196 1.31 8.49 -13.47
CA ASN A 196 1.12 8.68 -12.03
C ASN A 196 -0.14 7.98 -11.49
N ASN A 197 -0.63 6.97 -12.20
CA ASN A 197 -1.73 6.14 -11.71
C ASN A 197 -1.37 5.47 -10.37
N HIS A 198 -2.36 5.38 -9.48
CA HIS A 198 -2.18 4.74 -8.18
C HIS A 198 -1.82 3.25 -8.35
N THR A 199 -0.97 2.72 -7.46
CA THR A 199 -0.46 1.33 -7.54
C THR A 199 -1.56 0.27 -7.62
N SER A 200 -2.76 0.54 -7.07
CA SER A 200 -3.91 -0.37 -7.20
C SER A 200 -4.38 -0.55 -8.64
N LEU A 201 -4.32 0.51 -9.47
CA LEU A 201 -4.68 0.45 -10.89
C LEU A 201 -3.61 -0.31 -11.65
N ILE A 202 -2.33 0.01 -11.41
CA ILE A 202 -1.18 -0.64 -12.06
C ILE A 202 -1.24 -2.15 -11.85
N ASN A 203 -1.50 -2.59 -10.61
CA ASN A 203 -1.56 -4.01 -10.31
C ASN A 203 -2.78 -4.70 -10.93
N GLY A 204 -3.93 -4.01 -11.01
CA GLY A 204 -5.11 -4.53 -11.70
C GLY A 204 -4.90 -4.64 -13.22
N ILE A 205 -4.28 -3.64 -13.83
CA ILE A 205 -3.94 -3.61 -15.27
C ILE A 205 -2.95 -4.72 -15.62
N ALA A 206 -1.96 -4.97 -14.75
CA ALA A 206 -0.99 -6.05 -14.94
C ALA A 206 -1.65 -7.44 -15.03
N MET A 207 -2.82 -7.63 -14.41
CA MET A 207 -3.61 -8.86 -14.48
C MET A 207 -4.51 -8.93 -15.71
N ALA A 208 -4.63 -7.86 -16.50
CA ALA A 208 -5.57 -7.80 -17.62
C ALA A 208 -5.07 -8.50 -18.89
N HIS A 209 -3.87 -9.11 -18.87
CA HIS A 209 -3.28 -9.84 -20.02
C HIS A 209 -3.33 -9.08 -21.37
N GLY A 210 -3.44 -7.76 -21.32
CA GLY A 210 -3.59 -6.88 -22.47
C GLY A 210 -2.34 -6.05 -22.74
N THR A 211 -2.40 -5.16 -23.73
CA THR A 211 -1.31 -4.22 -24.03
C THR A 211 -1.52 -2.94 -23.23
N THR A 212 -0.53 -2.53 -22.44
CA THR A 212 -0.60 -1.28 -21.67
C THR A 212 0.31 -0.22 -22.29
N ILE A 213 -0.26 0.94 -22.62
CA ILE A 213 0.46 2.11 -23.11
C ILE A 213 0.41 3.20 -22.05
N ILE A 214 1.58 3.59 -21.54
CA ILE A 214 1.68 4.62 -20.50
C ILE A 214 1.77 5.99 -21.16
N PHE A 215 0.96 6.97 -20.73
CA PHE A 215 1.03 8.37 -21.16
C PHE A 215 1.42 9.31 -20.00
N LYS A 216 2.01 10.46 -20.35
CA LYS A 216 2.51 11.45 -19.40
C LYS A 216 1.39 12.03 -18.55
N HIS A 217 1.70 12.31 -17.29
CA HIS A 217 0.70 12.70 -16.31
C HIS A 217 0.03 14.01 -16.71
N ASN A 218 -1.29 13.98 -16.83
CA ASN A 218 -2.10 15.14 -17.19
C ASN A 218 -1.68 15.79 -18.55
N ASP A 219 -1.07 15.02 -19.47
CA ASP A 219 -0.71 15.48 -20.81
C ASP A 219 -1.64 14.90 -21.87
N PHE A 220 -2.63 15.72 -22.26
CA PHE A 220 -3.61 15.33 -23.28
C PHE A 220 -3.00 15.17 -24.67
N ASN A 221 -1.92 15.89 -25.00
CA ASN A 221 -1.31 15.80 -26.32
C ASN A 221 -0.55 14.49 -26.50
N ASP A 222 0.16 14.04 -25.45
CA ASP A 222 0.83 12.73 -25.44
C ASP A 222 -0.20 11.60 -25.53
N LEU A 223 -1.30 11.67 -24.77
CA LEU A 223 -2.41 10.72 -24.88
C LEU A 223 -2.98 10.67 -26.31
N LYS A 224 -3.28 11.83 -26.90
CA LYS A 224 -3.82 11.92 -28.27
C LYS A 224 -2.86 11.34 -29.31
N HIS A 225 -1.56 11.57 -29.16
CA HIS A 225 -0.54 11.01 -30.04
C HIS A 225 -0.51 9.48 -29.95
N LYS A 226 -0.51 8.93 -28.72
CA LYS A 226 -0.52 7.49 -28.47
C LYS A 226 -1.79 6.82 -28.99
N LEU A 227 -2.96 7.44 -28.79
CA LEU A 227 -4.22 6.95 -29.35
C LEU A 227 -4.16 6.85 -30.88
N ARG A 228 -3.64 7.88 -31.55
CA ARG A 228 -3.47 7.92 -33.02
C ARG A 228 -2.41 6.96 -33.57
N TYR A 229 -1.57 6.37 -32.73
CA TYR A 229 -0.55 5.43 -33.18
C TYR A 229 -0.98 3.98 -32.95
N HIS A 230 -1.74 3.74 -31.88
CA HIS A 230 -2.10 2.39 -31.44
C HIS A 230 -3.53 1.95 -31.78
N VAL A 231 -4.44 2.89 -32.10
CA VAL A 231 -5.86 2.58 -32.39
C VAL A 231 -6.21 2.67 -33.88
N SER A 232 -5.45 3.45 -34.65
CA SER A 232 -5.58 3.58 -36.11
C SER A 232 -4.82 2.49 -36.84
#